data_AF-A0A920SC74-F1
#
_entry.id   AF-A0A920SC74-F1
#
_cell.length_a   1.000
_cell.length_b   1.000
_cell.length_c   1.000
_cell.angle_alpha   90.00
_cell.angle_beta   90.00
_cell.angle_gamma   90.00
#
_symmetry.space_group_name_H-M   'P 1'
#
loop_
_entity.id
_entity.type
_entity.pdbx_description
1 polymer ?
#
loop_
_entity_poly.entity_id
_entity_poly.type
_entity_poly.pdbx_seq_one_letter_code
_entity_poly.pdbx_strand_id
1 'polypeptide(L)' 'METTIVISGITGKMGLEAVTAIGRENDLILLGGTCANDRGSILATSRGCSFFN' A
#
# COMPACT_ATOMS: atom_id res chain seq x y z
N MET A 1 18.36 -8.57 -4.70
CA MET A 1 18.26 -7.55 -3.64
C MET A 1 16.81 -7.11 -3.68
N GLU A 2 16.08 -7.29 -2.60
CA GLU A 2 14.63 -7.08 -2.57
C GLU A 2 14.35 -5.68 -2.03
N THR A 3 13.53 -4.90 -2.74
CA THR A 3 13.25 -3.49 -2.38
C THR A 3 11.88 -3.39 -1.74
N THR A 4 11.85 -2.96 -0.49
CA THR A 4 10.59 -2.79 0.27
C THR A 4 10.03 -1.38 0.11
N ILE A 5 8.73 -1.27 -0.13
CA ILE A 5 8.04 -0.01 -0.42
C ILE A 5 6.89 0.22 0.55
N VAL A 6 6.71 1.48 0.96
CA VAL A 6 5.55 1.97 1.70
C VAL A 6 4.94 3.15 0.93
N ILE A 7 3.62 3.13 0.71
CA ILE A 7 2.92 4.15 -0.07
C ILE A 7 2.13 5.09 0.84
N SER A 8 2.40 6.40 0.76
CA SER A 8 1.53 7.39 1.37
C SER A 8 0.30 7.68 0.49
N GLY A 9 -0.89 7.69 1.10
CA GLY A 9 -2.13 7.93 0.36
C GLY A 9 -2.50 6.79 -0.58
N ILE A 10 -2.40 5.54 -0.11
CA ILE A 10 -2.60 4.32 -0.92
C ILE A 10 -4.01 4.23 -1.56
N THR A 11 -5.02 4.88 -0.98
CA THR A 11 -6.37 4.99 -1.58
C THR A 11 -6.55 6.12 -2.57
N GLY A 12 -5.55 7.00 -2.74
CA GLY A 12 -5.56 8.00 -3.79
C GLY A 12 -5.41 7.35 -5.16
N LYS A 13 -5.81 8.08 -6.21
CA LYS A 13 -5.65 7.62 -7.61
C LYS A 13 -4.23 7.15 -7.92
N MET A 14 -3.23 7.96 -7.59
CA MET A 14 -1.83 7.57 -7.79
C MET A 14 -1.37 6.47 -6.83
N GLY A 15 -1.93 6.40 -5.62
CA GLY A 15 -1.64 5.33 -4.67
C GLY A 15 -2.06 3.95 -5.22
N LEU A 16 -3.25 3.88 -5.81
CA LEU A 16 -3.77 2.66 -6.44
C LEU A 16 -2.95 2.24 -7.68
N GLU A 17 -2.54 3.22 -8.49
CA GLU A 17 -1.65 2.99 -9.63
C GLU A 17 -0.28 2.47 -9.19
N ALA A 18 0.29 3.04 -8.12
CA ALA A 18 1.55 2.60 -7.55
C ALA A 18 1.48 1.16 -7.00
N VAL A 19 0.40 0.80 -6.29
CA VAL A 19 0.17 -0.60 -5.86
C VAL A 19 0.12 -1.54 -7.06
N THR A 20 -0.57 -1.14 -8.12
CA THR A 20 -0.71 -1.95 -9.34
C THR A 20 0.64 -2.10 -10.06
N ALA A 21 1.45 -1.05 -10.10
CA ALA A 21 2.79 -1.10 -10.69
C ALA A 21 3.73 -2.02 -9.89
N ILE A 22 3.74 -1.90 -8.56
CA ILE A 22 4.55 -2.75 -7.68
C ILE A 22 4.17 -4.22 -7.84
N GLY A 23 2.88 -4.55 -7.93
CA GLY A 23 2.42 -5.92 -8.12
C GLY A 23 2.79 -6.55 -9.47
N ARG A 24 3.33 -5.77 -10.43
CA ARG A 24 3.86 -6.26 -11.71
C ARG A 24 5.37 -6.51 -11.68
N GLU A 25 6.05 -5.98 -10.67
CA GLU A 25 7.49 -6.15 -10.48
C GLU A 25 7.75 -7.27 -9.46
N ASN A 26 8.76 -8.10 -9.71
CA ASN A 26 9.06 -9.27 -8.87
C ASN A 26 10.13 -8.99 -7.80
N ASP A 27 10.78 -7.83 -7.86
CA ASP A 27 11.86 -7.40 -6.98
C ASP A 27 11.39 -6.36 -5.94
N LEU A 28 10.10 -6.03 -5.95
CA LEU A 28 9.48 -5.05 -5.07
C LEU A 28 8.49 -5.73 -4.11
N ILE A 29 8.63 -5.50 -2.80
CA ILE A 29 7.62 -5.86 -1.80
C ILE A 29 6.89 -4.61 -1.35
N LEU A 30 5.56 -4.60 -1.49
CA LEU A 30 4.72 -3.62 -0.81
C LEU A 30 4.52 -4.04 0.65
N LEU A 31 5.16 -3.32 1.59
CA LEU A 31 5.00 -3.56 3.02
C LEU A 31 3.75 -2.89 3.60
N GLY A 32 3.28 -1.81 2.99
CA GLY A 32 2.11 -1.12 3.50
C GLY A 32 1.83 0.25 2.92
N GLY A 33 0.86 0.94 3.52
CA GLY A 33 0.54 2.30 3.11
C GLY A 33 -0.40 3.05 4.05
N THR A 34 -0.35 4.38 3.96
CA THR A 34 -1.14 5.31 4.77
C THR A 34 -2.32 5.84 3.97
N CYS A 35 -3.33 6.37 4.67
CA CYS A 35 -4.47 7.03 4.04
C CYS A 35 -4.78 8.36 4.69
N ALA A 36 -5.53 9.19 3.96
CA ALA A 36 -5.93 10.52 4.42
C ALA A 36 -6.77 10.50 5.71
N ASN A 37 -7.55 9.43 5.91
CA ASN A 37 -8.25 9.17 7.16
C ASN A 37 -7.73 7.87 7.74
N ASP A 38 -7.44 7.87 9.05
CA ASP A 38 -7.17 6.66 9.79
C ASP A 38 -8.41 5.77 9.73
N ARG A 39 -8.25 4.54 9.22
CA ARG A 39 -9.34 3.57 9.07
C ARG A 39 -9.23 2.42 10.07
N GLY A 40 -8.45 2.60 11.14
CA GLY A 40 -8.23 1.57 12.18
C GLY A 40 -6.95 0.78 11.94
N SER A 41 -6.63 -0.19 12.79
CA SER A 41 -5.30 -0.78 12.84
C SER A 41 -5.00 -1.80 11.74
N ILE A 42 -5.96 -2.55 11.21
CA ILE A 42 -5.66 -3.63 10.26
C ILE A 42 -6.86 -3.85 9.34
N LEU A 43 -6.65 -3.71 8.03
CA LEU A 43 -7.57 -4.22 7.02
C LEU A 43 -6.79 -5.06 6.00
N ALA A 44 -6.79 -6.37 6.23
CA ALA A 44 -6.66 -7.33 5.14
C ALA A 44 -7.74 -6.96 4.11
N THR A 45 -7.29 -6.60 2.91
CA THR A 45 -8.01 -5.79 1.93
C THR A 45 -9.48 -6.24 1.73
N SER A 46 -10.43 -5.33 1.54
CA SER A 46 -10.75 -4.89 0.17
C SER A 46 -11.24 -3.44 0.08
N ARG A 47 -11.46 -2.73 1.21
CA ARG A 47 -11.97 -1.33 1.21
C ARG A 47 -11.50 -0.47 2.39
N GLY A 48 -10.41 -0.82 3.07
CA GLY A 48 -9.99 -0.10 4.27
C GLY A 48 -8.48 0.02 4.40
N CYS A 49 -8.05 1.18 4.87
CA CYS A 49 -6.68 1.60 4.99
C CYS A 49 -6.08 1.27 6.35
N SER A 50 -4.76 1.46 6.40
CA SER A 50 -3.79 1.24 7.47
C SER A 50 -3.11 -0.12 7.33
N PHE A 51 -1.86 -0.08 6.90
CA PHE A 51 -0.94 -1.22 6.96
C PHE A 51 0.36 -0.73 7.61
N PHE A 52 0.59 -1.17 8.85
CA PHE A 52 1.89 -1.21 9.48
C PHE A 52 2.11 -2.66 9.96
N ASN A 53 3.36 -3.12 9.79
CA ASN A 53 3.85 -4.49 9.96
C ASN A 53 3.33 -5.21 11.21
#